data_AF-A0A6N9UIT9-F1
#
_entry.id   AF-A0A6N9UIT9-F1
#
_cell.length_a   1.000
_cell.length_b   1.000
_cell.length_c   1.000
_cell.angle_alpha   90.00
_cell.angle_beta   90.00
_cell.angle_gamma   90.00
#
_symmetry.space_group_name_H-M   'P 1'
#
loop_
_entity.id
_entity.type
_entity.pdbx_description
1 polymer ?
#
loop_
_entity_poly.entity_id
_entity_poly.type
_entity_poly.pdbx_seq_one_letter_code
_entity_poly.pdbx_strand_id
1 'polypeptide(L)'
;MGSVEVPVLIVGGGGCGLSASVFLSDQGVDHLLVERHPDTSRVPKAHYLNQRTMEIYRQHSVADDVLAEAAPLEKFGKVRWQTTLAGDGPLDRRLIHEMDAFGGGELTAAYAAAGPVLPAKLPQMWLEPILRRHAEDRNPGRILFHHELLSFSDEGDHVVAEVRDLDTGETTTVTSKYLVGADGGRMVGAAVGIEMQGPPGLVNTTTAYFSADLSQWWEEGTLITHFLSPEDPDLSSNLIEMGPSWGKDCEQWGLHFAPGPPGRWDNETVVPRIRELLRLPDLEVTVHKVTDWIVHAHLADRYRVGRVLIAGDAAHRQPPAVGLGLNTGIQDAHNLAWKLAAVLDGRATDALIDTYEAERRPVGRENVDWAVSAAVHHQAVIDAVGAGHNIPAGRRRQRLEAYFDPSPLGDTVRARALEIFHTHRGGCQSLDMEVGFHYEDGALVPDGSEAPARVPMRNEHVPTSRPGHRLPHAWITRDGRRLSTLDTTGGTDFTLVTSGRGTAWAEAAARVAEKFSVRLAVVRIGAGGEYADVDGGWEAVRGITDDGALLVRPDQHVAWRGTDACEDPEQALTQAFAAVLER
;
A
#
# COMPACT_ATOMS: atom_id res chain seq x y z
N MET A 1 4.36 14.39 36.71
CA MET A 1 5.19 13.70 35.72
C MET A 1 4.97 12.23 35.94
N GLY A 2 3.97 11.68 35.25
CA GLY A 2 3.79 10.24 35.17
C GLY A 2 4.96 9.61 34.39
N SER A 3 5.21 8.33 34.65
CA SER A 3 6.15 7.51 33.88
C SER A 3 5.43 6.28 33.35
N VAL A 4 5.63 5.96 32.08
CA VAL A 4 5.08 4.77 31.43
C VAL A 4 6.21 3.97 30.81
N GLU A 5 6.22 2.66 31.04
CA GLU A 5 7.14 1.73 30.37
C GLU A 5 6.36 0.87 29.39
N VAL A 6 6.83 0.79 28.15
CA VAL A 6 6.27 -0.09 27.10
C VAL A 6 7.39 -0.63 26.22
N PRO A 7 7.28 -1.85 25.67
CA PRO A 7 8.27 -2.35 24.72
C PRO A 7 8.49 -1.44 23.50
N VAL A 8 7.41 -0.90 22.91
CA VAL A 8 7.47 -0.07 21.70
C VAL A 8 6.66 1.22 21.88
N LEU A 9 7.22 2.36 21.49
CA LEU A 9 6.50 3.62 21.32
C LEU A 9 6.27 3.87 19.82
N ILE A 10 5.02 4.01 19.39
CA ILE A 10 4.62 4.37 18.02
C ILE A 10 4.23 5.84 18.01
N VAL A 11 4.82 6.62 17.11
CA VAL A 11 4.58 8.06 16.98
C VAL A 11 3.86 8.32 15.67
N GLY A 12 2.58 8.71 15.73
CA GLY A 12 1.71 8.95 14.58
C GLY A 12 0.58 7.92 14.47
N GLY A 13 -0.66 8.40 14.45
CA GLY A 13 -1.90 7.62 14.37
C GLY A 13 -2.55 7.63 12.99
N GLY A 14 -1.75 7.70 11.93
CA GLY A 14 -2.22 7.49 10.55
C GLY A 14 -2.25 6.01 10.16
N GLY A 15 -2.62 5.73 8.90
CA GLY A 15 -2.75 4.34 8.41
C GLY A 15 -1.55 3.41 8.67
N CYS A 16 -0.31 3.91 8.59
CA CYS A 16 0.90 3.14 8.93
C CYS A 16 1.01 2.82 10.43
N GLY A 17 0.89 3.85 11.30
CA GLY A 17 1.03 3.66 12.75
C GLY A 17 -0.10 2.85 13.38
N LEU A 18 -1.34 3.06 12.95
CA LEU A 18 -2.48 2.25 13.38
C LEU A 18 -2.35 0.79 12.91
N SER A 19 -1.87 0.56 11.68
CA SER A 19 -1.58 -0.81 11.22
C SER A 19 -0.44 -1.45 12.04
N ALA A 20 0.62 -0.71 12.35
CA ALA A 20 1.70 -1.19 13.22
C ALA A 20 1.18 -1.59 14.61
N SER A 21 0.27 -0.81 15.18
CA SER A 21 -0.38 -1.13 16.47
C SER A 21 -1.19 -2.43 16.40
N VAL A 22 -2.00 -2.63 15.35
CA VAL A 22 -2.74 -3.88 15.13
C VAL A 22 -1.78 -5.07 15.02
N PHE A 23 -0.74 -4.94 14.19
CA PHE A 23 0.19 -6.05 13.93
C PHE A 23 1.04 -6.40 15.16
N LEU A 24 1.50 -5.40 15.93
CA LEU A 24 2.20 -5.62 17.19
C LEU A 24 1.29 -6.30 18.23
N SER A 25 0.02 -5.89 18.31
CA SER A 25 -0.94 -6.52 19.21
C SER A 25 -1.16 -8.00 18.86
N ASP A 26 -1.30 -8.32 17.58
CA ASP A 26 -1.50 -9.71 17.12
C ASP A 26 -0.24 -10.58 17.34
N GLN A 27 0.93 -9.94 17.46
CA GLN A 27 2.20 -10.58 17.87
C GLN A 27 2.38 -10.62 19.40
N GLY A 28 1.46 -10.06 20.19
CA GLY A 28 1.53 -10.03 21.65
C GLY A 28 2.48 -8.97 22.24
N VAL A 29 2.87 -7.96 21.47
CA VAL A 29 3.79 -6.90 21.90
C VAL A 29 3.00 -5.71 22.47
N ASP A 30 3.15 -5.44 23.77
CA ASP A 30 2.64 -4.20 24.38
C ASP A 30 3.36 -3.00 23.77
N HIS A 31 2.62 -1.91 23.60
CA HIS A 31 3.10 -0.69 22.97
C HIS A 31 2.22 0.49 23.37
N LEU A 32 2.73 1.69 23.18
CA LEU A 32 1.97 2.94 23.27
C LEU A 32 1.95 3.61 21.90
N LEU A 33 0.79 4.02 21.40
CA LEU A 33 0.68 4.88 20.22
C LEU A 33 0.28 6.29 20.66
N VAL A 34 0.97 7.30 20.14
CA VAL A 34 0.64 8.71 20.38
C VAL A 34 0.37 9.44 19.06
N GLU A 35 -0.74 10.18 19.01
CA GLU A 35 -1.13 11.01 17.88
C GLU A 35 -1.57 12.39 18.38
N ARG A 36 -0.98 13.45 17.84
CA ARG A 36 -1.23 14.82 18.30
C ARG A 36 -2.63 15.32 17.94
N HIS A 37 -3.22 14.81 16.86
CA HIS A 37 -4.57 15.20 16.47
C HIS A 37 -5.60 14.52 17.38
N PRO A 38 -6.75 15.17 17.67
CA PRO A 38 -7.77 14.60 18.55
C PRO A 38 -8.51 13.40 17.93
N ASP A 39 -8.38 13.21 16.61
CA ASP A 39 -9.06 12.16 15.87
C ASP A 39 -8.30 11.82 14.58
N THR A 40 -8.72 10.76 13.89
CA THR A 40 -8.18 10.37 12.58
C THR A 40 -8.44 11.42 11.50
N SER A 41 -7.76 11.30 10.35
CA SER A 41 -7.83 12.33 9.32
C SER A 41 -9.24 12.46 8.73
N ARG A 42 -9.75 13.69 8.63
CA ARG A 42 -11.03 13.99 7.94
C ARG A 42 -10.84 14.42 6.49
N VAL A 43 -9.63 14.24 5.95
CA VAL A 43 -9.29 14.53 4.56
C VAL A 43 -9.10 13.20 3.84
N PRO A 44 -9.68 13.00 2.64
CA PRO A 44 -9.69 11.69 1.99
C PRO A 44 -8.32 11.07 1.75
N LYS A 45 -7.31 11.87 1.33
CA LYS A 45 -5.94 11.43 1.02
C LYS A 45 -5.90 10.17 0.14
N ALA A 46 -5.07 9.17 0.46
CA ALA A 46 -4.98 7.94 -0.30
C ALA A 46 -6.31 7.16 -0.24
N HIS A 47 -6.68 6.49 -1.33
CA HIS A 47 -7.98 5.81 -1.43
C HIS A 47 -7.92 4.43 -2.09
N TYR A 48 -6.79 4.04 -2.68
CA TYR A 48 -6.59 2.72 -3.26
C TYR A 48 -5.85 1.82 -2.27
N LEU A 49 -6.45 0.69 -1.93
CA LEU A 49 -5.84 -0.39 -1.15
C LEU A 49 -5.49 -1.52 -2.10
N ASN A 50 -4.20 -1.70 -2.30
CA ASN A 50 -3.68 -2.65 -3.27
C ASN A 50 -3.86 -4.10 -2.76
N GLN A 51 -3.63 -5.07 -3.64
CA GLN A 51 -3.89 -6.47 -3.30
C GLN A 51 -3.05 -6.94 -2.09
N ARG A 52 -1.78 -6.53 -2.00
CA ARG A 52 -0.91 -6.89 -0.87
C ARG A 52 -1.43 -6.32 0.46
N THR A 53 -1.90 -5.09 0.50
CA THR A 53 -2.50 -4.51 1.72
C THR A 53 -3.75 -5.28 2.14
N MET A 54 -4.62 -5.64 1.20
CA MET A 54 -5.82 -6.42 1.50
C MET A 54 -5.49 -7.83 2.01
N GLU A 55 -4.42 -8.45 1.54
CA GLU A 55 -3.91 -9.72 2.08
C GLU A 55 -3.40 -9.59 3.51
N ILE A 56 -2.68 -8.51 3.82
CA ILE A 56 -2.22 -8.22 5.18
C ILE A 56 -3.42 -8.00 6.09
N TYR A 57 -4.39 -7.19 5.67
CA TYR A 57 -5.63 -7.02 6.44
C TYR A 57 -6.43 -8.30 6.58
N ARG A 58 -6.40 -9.20 5.60
CA ARG A 58 -7.01 -10.52 5.71
C ARG A 58 -6.29 -11.37 6.77
N GLN A 59 -4.96 -11.39 6.76
CA GLN A 59 -4.14 -12.07 7.76
C GLN A 59 -4.45 -11.60 9.19
N HIS A 60 -4.72 -10.30 9.35
CA HIS A 60 -4.98 -9.64 10.63
C HIS A 60 -6.47 -9.45 10.95
N SER A 61 -7.39 -10.10 10.20
CA SER A 61 -8.85 -10.03 10.43
C SER A 61 -9.42 -8.60 10.41
N VAL A 62 -8.90 -7.75 9.51
CA VAL A 62 -9.35 -6.36 9.25
C VAL A 62 -10.06 -6.25 7.90
N ALA A 63 -9.77 -7.16 6.96
CA ALA A 63 -10.25 -7.05 5.57
C ALA A 63 -11.77 -7.01 5.44
N ASP A 64 -12.51 -7.79 6.22
CA ASP A 64 -13.98 -7.85 6.12
C ASP A 64 -14.63 -6.52 6.53
N ASP A 65 -14.12 -5.87 7.59
CA ASP A 65 -14.60 -4.56 8.03
C ASP A 65 -14.25 -3.46 7.02
N VAL A 66 -13.07 -3.54 6.40
CA VAL A 66 -12.70 -2.64 5.29
C VAL A 66 -13.62 -2.84 4.08
N LEU A 67 -13.88 -4.09 3.68
CA LEU A 67 -14.73 -4.41 2.53
C LEU A 67 -16.20 -4.05 2.76
N ALA A 68 -16.66 -4.02 4.01
CA ALA A 68 -18.01 -3.59 4.34
C ALA A 68 -18.27 -2.11 4.02
N GLU A 69 -17.23 -1.27 4.03
CA GLU A 69 -17.33 0.17 3.76
C GLU A 69 -16.70 0.58 2.42
N ALA A 70 -15.79 -0.23 1.87
CA ALA A 70 -15.11 0.04 0.60
C ALA A 70 -16.04 0.01 -0.61
N ALA A 71 -15.64 0.73 -1.66
CA ALA A 71 -16.27 0.57 -2.96
C ALA A 71 -15.97 -0.84 -3.49
N PRO A 72 -16.98 -1.60 -3.92
CA PRO A 72 -16.74 -2.87 -4.59
C PRO A 72 -16.06 -2.63 -5.93
N LEU A 73 -15.35 -3.63 -6.45
CA LEU A 73 -14.48 -3.49 -7.62
C LEU A 73 -15.23 -3.01 -8.87
N GLU A 74 -16.50 -3.38 -9.01
CA GLU A 74 -17.39 -2.94 -10.09
C GLU A 74 -17.64 -1.42 -10.08
N LYS A 75 -17.38 -0.75 -8.95
CA LYS A 75 -17.56 0.70 -8.79
C LYS A 75 -16.27 1.51 -9.01
N PHE A 76 -15.08 0.89 -9.10
CA PHE A 76 -13.83 1.63 -9.32
C PHE A 76 -12.81 1.01 -10.28
N GLY A 77 -13.08 -0.14 -10.89
CA GLY A 77 -12.12 -0.91 -11.71
C GLY A 77 -11.64 -0.28 -13.03
N LYS A 78 -11.76 1.04 -13.23
CA LYS A 78 -11.41 1.74 -14.47
C LYS A 78 -10.77 3.11 -14.22
N VAL A 79 -10.03 3.60 -15.23
CA VAL A 79 -9.60 4.99 -15.33
C VAL A 79 -10.11 5.58 -16.65
N ARG A 80 -10.59 6.83 -16.59
CA ARG A 80 -11.23 7.49 -17.73
C ARG A 80 -10.59 8.84 -18.04
N TRP A 81 -10.49 9.16 -19.32
CA TRP A 81 -10.19 10.49 -19.84
C TRP A 81 -11.37 11.03 -20.62
N GLN A 82 -11.83 12.21 -20.25
CA GLN A 82 -12.99 12.87 -20.85
C GLN A 82 -12.71 14.37 -20.94
N THR A 83 -13.35 15.09 -21.85
CA THR A 83 -13.12 16.54 -21.95
C THR A 83 -13.68 17.31 -20.74
N THR A 84 -14.95 17.13 -20.40
CA THR A 84 -15.67 17.81 -19.31
C THR A 84 -16.73 16.88 -18.71
N LEU A 85 -17.15 17.09 -17.46
CA LEU A 85 -18.21 16.30 -16.83
C LEU A 85 -19.59 16.58 -17.47
N ALA A 86 -19.94 17.86 -17.62
CA ALA A 86 -21.20 18.31 -18.19
C ALA A 86 -21.00 19.30 -19.35
N GLY A 87 -22.07 19.98 -19.76
CA GLY A 87 -22.08 20.94 -20.88
C GLY A 87 -22.67 20.36 -22.17
N ASP A 88 -23.05 21.26 -23.07
CA ASP A 88 -23.75 20.94 -24.33
C ASP A 88 -22.99 21.44 -25.57
N GLY A 89 -21.74 21.90 -25.38
CA GLY A 89 -20.85 22.25 -26.48
C GLY A 89 -20.42 21.02 -27.30
N PRO A 90 -19.92 21.23 -28.53
CA PRO A 90 -19.52 20.13 -29.43
C PRO A 90 -18.35 19.27 -28.91
N LEU A 91 -17.57 19.82 -27.99
CA LEU A 91 -16.45 19.14 -27.33
C LEU A 91 -16.76 18.79 -25.86
N ASP A 92 -17.94 19.11 -25.34
CA ASP A 92 -18.29 18.75 -23.97
C ASP A 92 -18.63 17.26 -23.89
N ARG A 93 -18.34 16.63 -22.73
CA ARG A 93 -18.66 15.23 -22.44
C ARG A 93 -18.13 14.21 -23.46
N ARG A 94 -17.03 14.53 -24.16
CA ARG A 94 -16.43 13.63 -25.15
C ARG A 94 -15.47 12.68 -24.44
N LEU A 95 -15.77 11.38 -24.51
CA LEU A 95 -14.86 10.33 -24.07
C LEU A 95 -13.63 10.30 -24.97
N ILE A 96 -12.45 10.44 -24.37
CA ILE A 96 -11.16 10.36 -25.05
C ILE A 96 -10.67 8.92 -25.00
N HIS A 97 -10.62 8.34 -23.81
CA HIS A 97 -10.22 6.96 -23.59
C HIS A 97 -10.75 6.43 -22.25
N GLU A 98 -10.93 5.13 -22.16
CA GLU A 98 -11.25 4.41 -20.93
C GLU A 98 -10.46 3.10 -20.95
N MET A 99 -9.92 2.70 -19.80
CA MET A 99 -9.24 1.42 -19.66
C MET A 99 -9.49 0.81 -18.28
N ASP A 100 -9.52 -0.52 -18.24
CA ASP A 100 -9.56 -1.29 -17.01
C ASP A 100 -8.32 -1.02 -16.17
N ALA A 101 -8.50 -1.04 -14.86
CA ALA A 101 -7.47 -0.65 -13.91
C ALA A 101 -7.67 -1.31 -12.54
N PHE A 102 -6.59 -1.41 -11.78
CA PHE A 102 -6.62 -1.76 -10.35
C PHE A 102 -7.39 -3.05 -10.04
N GLY A 103 -7.23 -4.05 -10.92
CA GLY A 103 -7.88 -5.36 -10.82
C GLY A 103 -9.27 -5.47 -11.44
N GLY A 104 -9.85 -4.37 -11.94
CA GLY A 104 -11.16 -4.38 -12.60
C GLY A 104 -11.16 -4.97 -14.01
N GLY A 105 -12.37 -5.32 -14.48
CA GLY A 105 -12.61 -5.76 -15.87
C GLY A 105 -11.78 -6.99 -16.28
N GLU A 106 -11.04 -6.88 -17.39
CA GLU A 106 -10.21 -7.98 -17.91
C GLU A 106 -9.07 -8.38 -16.96
N LEU A 107 -8.70 -7.52 -16.01
CA LEU A 107 -7.63 -7.77 -15.04
C LEU A 107 -8.06 -8.68 -13.89
N THR A 108 -9.37 -8.82 -13.64
CA THR A 108 -9.90 -9.49 -12.45
C THR A 108 -9.42 -10.93 -12.33
N ALA A 109 -9.33 -11.67 -13.44
CA ALA A 109 -8.85 -13.04 -13.43
C ALA A 109 -7.37 -13.15 -13.02
N ALA A 110 -6.51 -12.23 -13.51
CA ALA A 110 -5.09 -12.22 -13.17
C ALA A 110 -4.87 -11.86 -11.69
N TYR A 111 -5.59 -10.85 -11.18
CA TYR A 111 -5.53 -10.47 -9.76
C TYR A 111 -6.06 -11.60 -8.86
N ALA A 112 -7.18 -12.26 -9.23
CA ALA A 112 -7.73 -13.38 -8.47
C ALA A 112 -6.83 -14.63 -8.48
N ALA A 113 -6.01 -14.81 -9.53
CA ALA A 113 -5.01 -15.86 -9.57
C ALA A 113 -3.78 -15.55 -8.71
N ALA A 114 -3.47 -14.27 -8.50
CA ALA A 114 -2.30 -13.84 -7.74
C ALA A 114 -2.51 -13.84 -6.22
N GLY A 115 -3.75 -13.81 -5.73
CA GLY A 115 -4.05 -13.73 -4.30
C GLY A 115 -5.53 -13.98 -3.94
N PRO A 116 -5.83 -14.23 -2.66
CA PRO A 116 -7.15 -14.68 -2.21
C PRO A 116 -8.18 -13.56 -2.04
N VAL A 117 -7.78 -12.32 -2.18
CA VAL A 117 -8.61 -11.12 -2.03
C VAL A 117 -8.22 -10.13 -3.13
N LEU A 118 -9.21 -9.38 -3.61
CA LEU A 118 -9.01 -8.34 -4.63
C LEU A 118 -8.70 -6.98 -3.97
N PRO A 119 -8.14 -6.02 -4.73
CA PRO A 119 -7.98 -4.66 -4.24
C PRO A 119 -9.30 -4.02 -3.82
N ALA A 120 -9.22 -3.00 -2.97
CA ALA A 120 -10.37 -2.25 -2.50
C ALA A 120 -10.14 -0.73 -2.63
N LYS A 121 -11.23 0.03 -2.73
CA LYS A 121 -11.19 1.49 -2.71
C LYS A 121 -11.86 2.02 -1.44
N LEU A 122 -11.06 2.57 -0.54
CA LEU A 122 -11.52 3.21 0.68
C LEU A 122 -10.58 4.37 1.04
N PRO A 123 -11.01 5.63 0.86
CA PRO A 123 -10.27 6.81 1.31
C PRO A 123 -9.84 6.71 2.78
N GLN A 124 -8.66 7.25 3.11
CA GLN A 124 -8.08 7.19 4.44
C GLN A 124 -8.99 7.71 5.54
N MET A 125 -9.85 8.70 5.23
CA MET A 125 -10.79 9.22 6.22
C MET A 125 -11.83 8.21 6.72
N TRP A 126 -12.08 7.16 5.94
CA TRP A 126 -12.96 6.04 6.31
C TRP A 126 -12.15 4.83 6.79
N LEU A 127 -10.97 4.59 6.22
CA LEU A 127 -10.09 3.51 6.65
C LEU A 127 -9.51 3.72 8.05
N GLU A 128 -9.00 4.92 8.35
CA GLU A 128 -8.30 5.19 9.62
C GLU A 128 -9.20 4.95 10.85
N PRO A 129 -10.50 5.32 10.86
CA PRO A 129 -11.42 4.92 11.93
C PRO A 129 -11.54 3.41 12.14
N ILE A 130 -11.58 2.61 11.07
CA ILE A 130 -11.63 1.13 11.15
C ILE A 130 -10.33 0.61 11.80
N LEU A 131 -9.18 1.10 11.35
CA LEU A 131 -7.88 0.72 11.91
C LEU A 131 -7.75 1.14 13.38
N ARG A 132 -8.23 2.35 13.72
CA ARG A 132 -8.25 2.87 15.10
C ARG A 132 -9.07 1.96 16.00
N ARG A 133 -10.29 1.60 15.60
CA ARG A 133 -11.14 0.65 16.34
C ARG A 133 -10.40 -0.66 16.60
N HIS A 134 -9.83 -1.26 15.55
CA HIS A 134 -9.08 -2.51 15.71
C HIS A 134 -7.85 -2.40 16.62
N ALA A 135 -7.15 -1.26 16.59
CA ALA A 135 -6.02 -0.99 17.47
C ALA A 135 -6.46 -0.81 18.93
N GLU A 136 -7.52 -0.04 19.18
CA GLU A 136 -8.10 0.20 20.51
C GLU A 136 -8.68 -1.08 21.13
N ASP A 137 -9.37 -1.91 20.33
CA ASP A 137 -9.94 -3.18 20.79
C ASP A 137 -8.85 -4.19 21.21
N ARG A 138 -7.72 -4.19 20.50
CA ARG A 138 -6.60 -5.09 20.75
C ARG A 138 -5.67 -4.61 21.86
N ASN A 139 -5.51 -3.29 22.00
CA ASN A 139 -4.64 -2.70 23.01
C ASN A 139 -5.34 -1.55 23.79
N PRO A 140 -6.32 -1.89 24.65
CA PRO A 140 -7.15 -0.89 25.31
C PRO A 140 -6.37 0.09 26.18
N GLY A 141 -6.64 1.39 26.01
CA GLY A 141 -6.01 2.46 26.79
C GLY A 141 -4.56 2.79 26.39
N ARG A 142 -4.05 2.19 25.31
CA ARG A 142 -2.70 2.46 24.79
C ARG A 142 -2.66 3.27 23.50
N ILE A 143 -3.82 3.52 22.88
CA ILE A 143 -3.93 4.29 21.65
C ILE A 143 -4.36 5.72 22.02
N LEU A 144 -3.39 6.62 22.16
CA LEU A 144 -3.60 7.95 22.72
C LEU A 144 -3.61 9.01 21.62
N PHE A 145 -4.81 9.37 21.16
CA PHE A 145 -5.03 10.59 20.37
C PHE A 145 -4.98 11.83 21.27
N HIS A 146 -4.77 13.00 20.65
CA HIS A 146 -4.50 14.25 21.35
C HIS A 146 -3.27 14.23 22.28
N HIS A 147 -2.28 13.40 21.95
CA HIS A 147 -1.01 13.28 22.66
C HIS A 147 0.16 13.56 21.73
N GLU A 148 0.97 14.56 22.06
CA GLU A 148 2.08 15.03 21.22
C GLU A 148 3.42 14.58 21.80
N LEU A 149 4.25 13.94 20.96
CA LEU A 149 5.67 13.74 21.26
C LEU A 149 6.39 15.09 21.21
N LEU A 150 7.03 15.48 22.32
CA LEU A 150 7.79 16.73 22.43
C LEU A 150 9.27 16.55 22.11
N SER A 151 9.86 15.46 22.62
CA SER A 151 11.28 15.13 22.48
C SER A 151 11.50 13.65 22.80
N PHE A 152 12.62 13.11 22.34
CA PHE A 152 13.10 11.80 22.77
C PHE A 152 14.63 11.73 22.67
N SER A 153 15.22 10.76 23.36
CA SER A 153 16.63 10.39 23.27
C SER A 153 16.78 8.87 23.26
N ASP A 154 17.69 8.36 22.43
CA ASP A 154 18.13 6.97 22.46
C ASP A 154 19.31 6.85 23.43
N GLU A 155 19.11 6.10 24.52
CA GLU A 155 20.09 5.87 25.59
C GLU A 155 20.93 4.60 25.33
N GLY A 156 20.73 3.93 24.20
CA GLY A 156 21.47 2.76 23.75
C GLY A 156 20.82 1.42 24.09
N ASP A 157 20.22 1.28 25.28
CA ASP A 157 19.45 0.09 25.68
C ASP A 157 17.92 0.34 25.77
N HIS A 158 17.51 1.60 25.66
CA HIS A 158 16.12 2.06 25.60
C HIS A 158 16.05 3.48 24.98
N VAL A 159 14.83 3.92 24.67
CA VAL A 159 14.49 5.28 24.25
C VAL A 159 13.66 5.91 25.37
N VAL A 160 13.99 7.15 25.74
CA VAL A 160 13.21 7.98 26.66
C VAL A 160 12.53 9.08 25.86
N ALA A 161 11.21 9.19 25.96
CA ALA A 161 10.40 10.15 25.23
C ALA A 161 9.53 10.98 26.18
N GLU A 162 9.34 12.26 25.85
CA GLU A 162 8.43 13.15 26.58
C GLU A 162 7.17 13.34 25.73
N VAL A 163 6.02 12.93 26.29
CA VAL A 163 4.72 13.01 25.62
C VAL A 163 3.81 13.94 26.41
N ARG A 164 3.19 14.90 25.73
CA ARG A 164 2.22 15.82 26.32
C ARG A 164 0.80 15.42 25.96
N ASP A 165 -0.03 15.25 26.98
CA ASP A 165 -1.49 15.27 26.82
C ASP A 165 -1.93 16.71 26.51
N LEU A 166 -2.54 16.92 25.35
CA LEU A 166 -2.95 18.25 24.89
C LEU A 166 -4.25 18.74 25.54
N ASP A 167 -5.03 17.87 26.18
CA ASP A 167 -6.22 18.27 26.95
C ASP A 167 -5.84 18.81 28.33
N THR A 168 -4.92 18.15 29.02
CA THR A 168 -4.53 18.50 30.40
C THR A 168 -3.27 19.35 30.47
N GLY A 169 -2.42 19.30 29.45
CA GLY A 169 -1.09 19.89 29.43
C GLY A 169 -0.06 19.12 30.25
N GLU A 170 -0.41 17.96 30.83
CA GLU A 170 0.52 17.13 31.57
C GLU A 170 1.54 16.47 30.62
N THR A 171 2.81 16.49 31.01
CA THR A 171 3.86 15.73 30.34
C THR A 171 4.15 14.43 31.10
N THR A 172 4.17 13.33 30.35
CA THR A 172 4.50 11.98 30.80
C THR A 172 5.79 11.53 30.11
N THR A 173 6.72 10.98 30.90
CA THR A 173 7.92 10.33 30.38
C THR A 173 7.58 8.89 29.97
N VAL A 174 7.90 8.52 28.74
CA VAL A 174 7.71 7.17 28.20
C VAL A 174 9.07 6.53 27.96
N THR A 175 9.34 5.43 28.65
CA THR A 175 10.53 4.60 28.43
C THR A 175 10.14 3.41 27.55
N SER A 176 10.86 3.23 26.45
CA SER A 176 10.59 2.13 25.52
C SER A 176 11.84 1.43 24.99
N LYS A 177 11.74 0.19 24.53
CA LYS A 177 12.88 -0.52 23.91
C LYS A 177 13.12 -0.10 22.47
N TYR A 178 12.07 0.31 21.76
CA TYR A 178 12.15 0.88 20.42
C TYR A 178 11.13 1.99 20.23
N LEU A 179 11.46 2.95 19.37
CA LEU A 179 10.54 3.96 18.89
C LEU A 179 10.32 3.78 17.38
N VAL A 180 9.06 3.72 16.96
CA VAL A 180 8.65 3.68 15.55
C VAL A 180 8.01 5.02 15.15
N GLY A 181 8.73 5.78 14.33
CA GLY A 181 8.26 7.01 13.72
C GLY A 181 7.38 6.76 12.50
N ALA A 182 6.07 6.87 12.70
CA ALA A 182 5.05 6.89 11.66
C ALA A 182 4.40 8.30 11.56
N ASP A 183 5.18 9.34 11.88
CA ASP A 183 4.74 10.72 12.11
C ASP A 183 4.62 11.56 10.81
N GLY A 184 4.72 10.90 9.67
CA GLY A 184 4.79 11.54 8.35
C GLY A 184 6.12 12.25 8.07
N GLY A 185 7.18 11.94 8.82
CA GLY A 185 8.52 12.51 8.65
C GLY A 185 8.61 13.97 9.10
N ARG A 186 7.90 14.30 10.17
CA ARG A 186 7.83 15.66 10.73
C ARG A 186 8.92 15.91 11.77
N MET A 187 9.23 14.91 12.58
CA MET A 187 10.10 15.05 13.74
C MET A 187 11.03 13.86 13.91
N VAL A 188 10.52 12.63 13.92
CA VAL A 188 11.28 11.47 14.42
C VAL A 188 12.56 11.23 13.65
N GLY A 189 12.48 11.08 12.32
CA GLY A 189 13.66 10.83 11.49
C GLY A 189 14.68 11.96 11.57
N ALA A 190 14.22 13.21 11.47
CA ALA A 190 15.10 14.39 11.50
C ALA A 190 15.83 14.53 12.86
N ALA A 191 15.17 14.19 13.97
CA ALA A 191 15.75 14.28 15.31
C ALA A 191 16.96 13.34 15.53
N VAL A 192 17.05 12.23 14.78
CA VAL A 192 18.18 11.30 14.82
C VAL A 192 19.12 11.42 13.61
N GLY A 193 18.94 12.46 12.79
CA GLY A 193 19.80 12.72 11.63
C GLY A 193 19.56 11.81 10.43
N ILE A 194 18.35 11.28 10.28
CA ILE A 194 17.89 10.66 9.03
C ILE A 194 17.47 11.77 8.06
N GLU A 195 17.98 11.70 6.84
CA GLU A 195 17.74 12.70 5.80
C GLU A 195 16.86 12.14 4.67
N MET A 196 15.83 12.91 4.30
CA MET A 196 15.00 12.60 3.13
C MET A 196 15.71 13.05 1.85
N GLN A 197 16.06 12.10 0.99
CA GLN A 197 16.78 12.32 -0.27
C GLN A 197 15.84 12.29 -1.47
N GLY A 198 16.00 13.25 -2.38
CA GLY A 198 15.32 13.28 -3.66
C GLY A 198 15.22 14.69 -4.22
N PRO A 199 14.63 14.89 -5.41
CA PRO A 199 14.50 16.21 -6.00
C PRO A 199 13.68 17.18 -5.11
N PRO A 200 13.86 18.50 -5.27
CA PRO A 200 12.91 19.48 -4.76
C PRO A 200 11.48 19.14 -5.21
N GLY A 201 10.46 19.57 -4.45
CA GLY A 201 9.06 19.25 -4.71
C GLY A 201 8.69 19.34 -6.19
N LEU A 202 8.08 18.27 -6.71
CA LEU A 202 7.84 18.09 -8.14
C LEU A 202 6.78 19.06 -8.65
N VAL A 203 5.65 19.15 -7.95
CA VAL A 203 4.53 20.00 -8.35
C VAL A 203 3.65 20.33 -7.14
N ASN A 204 3.12 21.56 -7.12
CA ASN A 204 2.12 21.97 -6.15
C ASN A 204 0.74 21.62 -6.67
N THR A 205 -0.07 20.98 -5.83
CA THR A 205 -1.44 20.57 -6.15
C THR A 205 -2.40 21.10 -5.10
N THR A 206 -3.52 21.66 -5.54
CA THR A 206 -4.64 22.00 -4.68
C THR A 206 -5.73 20.95 -4.85
N THR A 207 -6.35 20.54 -3.75
CA THR A 207 -7.47 19.60 -3.75
C THR A 207 -8.66 20.20 -3.02
N ALA A 208 -9.82 20.22 -3.67
CA ALA A 208 -11.09 20.47 -3.02
C ALA A 208 -11.76 19.15 -2.66
N TYR A 209 -12.15 19.02 -1.41
CA TYR A 209 -13.01 17.94 -0.91
C TYR A 209 -14.36 18.54 -0.57
N PHE A 210 -15.41 18.05 -1.23
CA PHE A 210 -16.75 18.65 -1.19
C PHE A 210 -17.86 17.61 -1.39
N SER A 211 -19.09 17.97 -1.01
CA SER A 211 -20.30 17.25 -1.36
C SER A 211 -21.06 17.96 -2.48
N ALA A 212 -21.57 17.15 -3.42
CA ALA A 212 -22.46 17.58 -4.49
C ALA A 212 -23.18 16.37 -5.10
N ASP A 213 -24.40 16.56 -5.59
CA ASP A 213 -25.10 15.56 -6.39
C ASP A 213 -24.59 15.63 -7.84
N LEU A 214 -23.80 14.63 -8.23
CA LEU A 214 -23.30 14.47 -9.60
C LEU A 214 -23.94 13.26 -10.30
N SER A 215 -24.97 12.64 -9.72
CA SER A 215 -25.56 11.37 -10.16
C SER A 215 -26.04 11.37 -11.62
N GLN A 216 -26.49 12.53 -12.10
CA GLN A 216 -26.96 12.71 -13.48
C GLN A 216 -25.83 12.56 -14.51
N TRP A 217 -24.60 12.97 -14.17
CA TRP A 217 -23.47 13.02 -15.10
C TRP A 217 -22.40 11.96 -14.80
N TRP A 218 -22.35 11.47 -13.57
CA TRP A 218 -21.34 10.53 -13.15
C TRP A 218 -21.54 9.14 -13.77
N GLU A 219 -20.41 8.52 -14.04
CA GLU A 219 -20.31 7.27 -14.78
C GLU A 219 -19.63 6.23 -13.89
N GLU A 220 -20.34 5.14 -13.65
CA GLU A 220 -19.95 4.15 -12.65
C GLU A 220 -18.70 3.37 -13.05
N GLY A 221 -18.03 2.79 -12.05
CA GLY A 221 -16.91 1.89 -12.28
C GLY A 221 -15.56 2.57 -12.41
N THR A 222 -15.49 3.89 -12.23
CA THR A 222 -14.27 4.68 -12.47
C THR A 222 -13.61 5.09 -11.16
N LEU A 223 -12.36 4.68 -10.93
CA LEU A 223 -11.55 5.14 -9.79
C LEU A 223 -11.29 6.65 -9.89
N ILE A 224 -10.82 7.10 -11.05
CA ILE A 224 -10.45 8.48 -11.36
C ILE A 224 -10.92 8.83 -12.77
N THR A 225 -11.64 9.96 -12.88
CA THR A 225 -11.90 10.59 -14.18
C THR A 225 -10.99 11.81 -14.36
N HIS A 226 -10.16 11.77 -15.39
CA HIS A 226 -9.30 12.87 -15.83
C HIS A 226 -10.06 13.75 -16.82
N PHE A 227 -10.45 14.96 -16.40
CA PHE A 227 -11.07 15.95 -17.25
C PHE A 227 -10.01 16.80 -17.96
N LEU A 228 -10.05 16.80 -19.30
CA LEU A 228 -9.13 17.50 -20.18
C LEU A 228 -9.89 18.61 -20.91
N SER A 229 -9.96 19.78 -20.28
CA SER A 229 -10.73 20.91 -20.79
C SER A 229 -10.29 21.31 -22.21
N PRO A 230 -11.21 21.56 -23.14
CA PRO A 230 -10.86 21.97 -24.50
C PRO A 230 -10.39 23.42 -24.64
N GLU A 231 -10.72 24.27 -23.66
CA GLU A 231 -10.43 25.71 -23.67
C GLU A 231 -9.10 26.05 -23.00
N ASP A 232 -8.89 25.52 -21.81
CA ASP A 232 -7.88 25.99 -20.88
C ASP A 232 -7.28 24.82 -20.10
N PRO A 233 -5.95 24.60 -20.12
CA PRO A 233 -5.31 23.62 -19.24
C PRO A 233 -5.65 23.79 -17.77
N ASP A 234 -5.83 25.02 -17.28
CA ASP A 234 -6.13 25.27 -15.87
C ASP A 234 -7.52 24.74 -15.47
N LEU A 235 -8.41 24.51 -16.44
CA LEU A 235 -9.73 23.90 -16.26
C LEU A 235 -9.69 22.37 -16.35
N SER A 236 -8.50 21.77 -16.48
CA SER A 236 -8.34 20.31 -16.39
C SER A 236 -8.27 19.88 -14.92
N SER A 237 -8.73 18.67 -14.62
CA SER A 237 -8.75 18.15 -13.24
C SER A 237 -8.86 16.64 -13.19
N ASN A 238 -8.69 16.11 -11.98
CA ASN A 238 -9.02 14.73 -11.67
C ASN A 238 -10.16 14.73 -10.66
N LEU A 239 -11.27 14.07 -10.98
CA LEU A 239 -12.40 13.89 -10.10
C LEU A 239 -12.43 12.45 -9.59
N ILE A 240 -12.60 12.31 -8.28
CA ILE A 240 -12.48 11.05 -7.56
C ILE A 240 -13.64 10.98 -6.57
N GLU A 241 -14.35 9.86 -6.58
CA GLU A 241 -15.36 9.54 -5.57
C GLU A 241 -14.70 9.32 -4.20
N MET A 242 -15.23 9.97 -3.16
CA MET A 242 -14.70 9.87 -1.80
C MET A 242 -15.66 9.19 -0.81
N GLY A 243 -16.82 8.71 -1.25
CA GLY A 243 -17.73 7.94 -0.39
C GLY A 243 -18.70 8.82 0.41
N PRO A 244 -19.37 8.28 1.45
CA PRO A 244 -19.33 6.87 1.87
C PRO A 244 -20.12 5.94 0.93
N SER A 245 -20.98 6.50 0.07
CA SER A 245 -21.70 5.81 -1.00
C SER A 245 -20.91 5.88 -2.33
N TRP A 246 -21.16 4.98 -3.28
CA TRP A 246 -20.33 4.81 -4.49
C TRP A 246 -21.15 4.80 -5.78
N GLY A 247 -20.52 5.07 -6.92
CA GLY A 247 -21.21 5.17 -8.20
C GLY A 247 -22.14 6.37 -8.25
N LYS A 248 -23.34 6.19 -8.80
CA LYS A 248 -24.32 7.28 -8.91
C LYS A 248 -24.84 7.78 -7.57
N ASP A 249 -24.71 6.99 -6.52
CA ASP A 249 -25.11 7.38 -5.16
C ASP A 249 -23.98 8.10 -4.41
N CYS A 250 -22.81 8.34 -5.03
CA CYS A 250 -21.69 9.00 -4.37
C CYS A 250 -22.00 10.46 -4.01
N GLU A 251 -21.83 10.78 -2.73
CA GLU A 251 -22.18 12.08 -2.16
C GLU A 251 -20.98 13.03 -2.05
N GLN A 252 -19.77 12.49 -1.95
CA GLN A 252 -18.56 13.26 -1.66
C GLN A 252 -17.47 13.01 -2.67
N TRP A 253 -16.73 14.08 -2.99
CA TRP A 253 -15.85 14.14 -4.13
C TRP A 253 -14.53 14.81 -3.76
N GLY A 254 -13.43 14.28 -4.30
CA GLY A 254 -12.15 14.97 -4.35
C GLY A 254 -11.89 15.46 -5.76
N LEU A 255 -11.58 16.75 -5.89
CA LEU A 255 -11.20 17.37 -7.15
C LEU A 255 -9.80 17.95 -7.05
N HIS A 256 -8.88 17.38 -7.81
CA HIS A 256 -7.52 17.92 -7.96
C HIS A 256 -7.51 18.97 -9.06
N PHE A 257 -7.09 20.19 -8.72
CA PHE A 257 -6.91 21.26 -9.70
C PHE A 257 -5.62 21.08 -10.47
N ALA A 258 -5.55 21.69 -11.66
CA ALA A 258 -4.32 21.83 -12.41
C ALA A 258 -3.21 22.44 -11.52
N PRO A 259 -1.95 21.98 -11.69
CA PRO A 259 -0.79 22.53 -11.01
C PRO A 259 -0.76 24.06 -10.97
N GLY A 260 -0.44 24.64 -9.82
CA GLY A 260 -0.44 26.09 -9.63
C GLY A 260 0.39 26.55 -8.43
N PRO A 261 0.50 27.87 -8.19
CA PRO A 261 1.15 28.36 -6.97
C PRO A 261 0.42 27.84 -5.71
N PRO A 262 1.12 27.63 -4.58
CA PRO A 262 0.47 27.30 -3.31
C PRO A 262 -0.54 28.39 -2.91
N GLY A 263 -1.65 28.01 -2.28
CA GLY A 263 -2.70 28.96 -1.90
C GLY A 263 -3.49 29.51 -3.08
N ARG A 264 -3.43 28.86 -4.26
CA ARG A 264 -4.15 29.32 -5.46
C ARG A 264 -5.67 29.39 -5.23
N TRP A 265 -6.22 28.46 -4.45
CA TRP A 265 -7.65 28.38 -4.15
C TRP A 265 -7.88 28.24 -2.65
N ASP A 266 -8.98 28.82 -2.16
CA ASP A 266 -9.42 28.72 -0.77
C ASP A 266 -10.92 28.37 -0.69
N ASN A 267 -11.43 28.21 0.53
CA ASN A 267 -12.83 27.83 0.74
C ASN A 267 -13.84 28.83 0.15
N GLU A 268 -13.49 30.12 0.05
CA GLU A 268 -14.39 31.17 -0.44
C GLU A 268 -14.42 31.26 -1.96
N THR A 269 -13.29 30.96 -2.61
CA THR A 269 -13.08 31.13 -4.05
C THR A 269 -13.21 29.84 -4.85
N VAL A 270 -13.20 28.67 -4.21
CA VAL A 270 -13.16 27.38 -4.90
C VAL A 270 -14.49 26.97 -5.54
N VAL A 271 -15.63 27.38 -4.98
CA VAL A 271 -16.96 26.96 -5.48
C VAL A 271 -17.23 27.44 -6.92
N PRO A 272 -17.04 28.73 -7.27
CA PRO A 272 -17.13 29.17 -8.66
C PRO A 272 -16.22 28.37 -9.59
N ARG A 273 -15.02 27.99 -9.12
CA ARG A 273 -14.08 27.21 -9.92
C ARG A 273 -14.53 25.78 -10.15
N ILE A 274 -15.07 25.11 -9.14
CA ILE A 274 -15.67 23.76 -9.26
C ILE A 274 -16.78 23.79 -10.30
N ARG A 275 -17.70 24.77 -10.21
CA ARG A 275 -18.82 24.95 -11.14
C ARG A 275 -18.36 25.17 -12.58
N GLU A 276 -17.37 26.04 -12.77
CA GLU A 276 -16.79 26.33 -14.08
C GLU A 276 -16.16 25.08 -14.70
N LEU A 277 -15.34 24.37 -13.92
CA LEU A 277 -14.61 23.18 -14.35
C LEU A 277 -15.54 22.02 -14.70
N LEU A 278 -16.57 21.79 -13.88
CA LEU A 278 -17.53 20.71 -14.09
C LEU A 278 -18.61 21.06 -15.12
N ARG A 279 -18.65 22.32 -15.60
CA ARG A 279 -19.69 22.87 -16.51
C ARG A 279 -21.09 22.87 -15.90
N LEU A 280 -21.18 23.19 -14.60
CA LEU A 280 -22.42 23.17 -13.82
C LEU A 280 -22.58 24.48 -13.03
N PRO A 281 -23.09 25.56 -13.64
CA PRO A 281 -23.15 26.89 -13.01
C PRO A 281 -24.04 26.94 -11.77
N ASP A 282 -25.09 26.10 -11.73
CA ASP A 282 -26.08 26.06 -10.65
C ASP A 282 -25.85 24.90 -9.66
N LEU A 283 -24.69 24.22 -9.74
CA LEU A 283 -24.40 23.10 -8.84
C LEU A 283 -24.37 23.56 -7.38
N GLU A 284 -25.15 22.90 -6.54
CA GLU A 284 -25.03 23.03 -5.09
C GLU A 284 -23.78 22.29 -4.61
N VAL A 285 -22.87 23.03 -3.96
CA VAL A 285 -21.58 22.51 -3.50
C VAL A 285 -21.40 22.85 -2.03
N THR A 286 -21.18 21.83 -1.21
CA THR A 286 -20.78 21.99 0.19
C THR A 286 -19.29 21.67 0.31
N VAL A 287 -18.44 22.68 0.48
CA VAL A 287 -16.99 22.48 0.64
C VAL A 287 -16.67 22.03 2.05
N HIS A 288 -16.01 20.88 2.18
CA HIS A 288 -15.53 20.36 3.46
C HIS A 288 -14.13 20.86 3.77
N LYS A 289 -13.25 20.81 2.76
CA LYS A 289 -11.85 21.24 2.91
C LYS A 289 -11.20 21.56 1.57
N VAL A 290 -10.38 22.60 1.54
CA VAL A 290 -9.37 22.83 0.50
C VAL A 290 -7.99 22.60 1.10
N THR A 291 -7.15 21.80 0.43
CA THR A 291 -5.78 21.52 0.87
C THR A 291 -4.79 21.74 -0.26
N ASP A 292 -3.75 22.51 0.04
CA ASP A 292 -2.55 22.61 -0.78
C ASP A 292 -1.48 21.66 -0.28
N TRP A 293 -0.87 20.94 -1.21
CA TRP A 293 0.17 19.99 -0.89
C TRP A 293 1.19 19.91 -2.02
N ILE A 294 2.43 19.58 -1.64
CA ILE A 294 3.55 19.46 -2.55
C ILE A 294 3.76 17.99 -2.83
N VAL A 295 3.80 17.62 -4.10
CA VAL A 295 4.20 16.29 -4.53
C VAL A 295 5.69 16.14 -4.30
N HIS A 296 6.08 15.20 -3.44
CA HIS A 296 7.47 14.86 -3.20
C HIS A 296 7.82 13.51 -3.82
N ALA A 297 9.09 13.32 -4.14
CA ALA A 297 9.69 12.04 -4.51
C ALA A 297 10.93 11.88 -3.65
N HIS A 298 10.74 11.49 -2.39
CA HIS A 298 11.78 11.43 -1.39
C HIS A 298 11.89 10.04 -0.78
N LEU A 299 13.10 9.63 -0.46
CA LEU A 299 13.41 8.40 0.24
C LEU A 299 14.40 8.72 1.37
N ALA A 300 14.13 8.21 2.57
CA ALA A 300 15.07 8.33 3.67
C ALA A 300 16.40 7.63 3.35
N ASP A 301 17.52 8.26 3.73
CA ASP A 301 18.85 7.68 3.56
C ASP A 301 19.04 6.39 4.37
N ARG A 302 18.39 6.33 5.55
CA ARG A 302 18.34 5.21 6.49
C ARG A 302 16.93 5.06 7.06
N TYR A 303 16.54 3.85 7.41
CA TYR A 303 15.26 3.52 8.05
C TYR A 303 15.40 3.27 9.55
N ARG A 304 16.64 3.14 10.04
CA ARG A 304 16.96 2.89 11.44
C ARG A 304 18.18 3.69 11.90
N VAL A 305 18.12 4.23 13.12
CA VAL A 305 19.28 4.72 13.88
C VAL A 305 19.13 4.22 15.31
N GLY A 306 20.01 3.31 15.74
CA GLY A 306 19.94 2.71 17.07
C GLY A 306 18.59 2.03 17.32
N ARG A 307 17.83 2.51 18.31
CA ARG A 307 16.50 2.00 18.67
C ARG A 307 15.34 2.75 18.02
N VAL A 308 15.64 3.68 17.12
CA VAL A 308 14.66 4.53 16.44
C VAL A 308 14.52 4.07 15.00
N LEU A 309 13.29 3.73 14.63
CA LEU A 309 12.90 3.26 13.30
C LEU A 309 11.89 4.23 12.68
N ILE A 310 11.82 4.30 11.36
CA ILE A 310 10.82 5.08 10.63
C ILE A 310 10.07 4.24 9.60
N ALA A 311 8.81 4.57 9.35
CA ALA A 311 7.94 3.85 8.41
C ALA A 311 6.93 4.78 7.70
N GLY A 312 6.41 4.35 6.55
CA GLY A 312 5.44 5.12 5.76
C GLY A 312 6.00 6.45 5.27
N ASP A 313 5.21 7.53 5.34
CA ASP A 313 5.59 8.88 4.87
C ASP A 313 6.83 9.46 5.59
N ALA A 314 7.24 8.88 6.72
CA ALA A 314 8.50 9.21 7.38
C ALA A 314 9.73 8.63 6.66
N ALA A 315 9.54 7.54 5.91
CA ALA A 315 10.58 6.78 5.23
C ALA A 315 10.58 6.97 3.70
N HIS A 316 9.42 7.21 3.09
CA HIS A 316 9.28 7.44 1.65
C HIS A 316 8.09 8.35 1.35
N ARG A 317 8.24 9.25 0.38
CA ARG A 317 7.18 10.15 -0.09
C ARG A 317 7.18 10.13 -1.61
N GLN A 318 6.02 9.99 -2.22
CA GLN A 318 5.91 9.77 -3.66
C GLN A 318 4.69 10.48 -4.24
N PRO A 319 4.66 10.71 -5.57
CA PRO A 319 3.43 11.09 -6.26
C PRO A 319 2.29 10.10 -5.99
N PRO A 320 1.02 10.55 -6.01
CA PRO A 320 -0.13 9.67 -5.79
C PRO A 320 -0.36 8.69 -6.96
N ALA A 321 0.35 8.85 -8.08
CA ALA A 321 0.28 7.92 -9.21
C ALA A 321 0.51 6.48 -8.74
N VAL A 322 -0.28 5.53 -9.27
CA VAL A 322 -0.28 4.10 -8.91
C VAL A 322 -0.82 3.79 -7.49
N GLY A 323 -0.92 4.78 -6.59
CA GLY A 323 -1.48 4.59 -5.25
C GLY A 323 -0.57 3.82 -4.28
N LEU A 324 0.76 3.89 -4.44
CA LEU A 324 1.70 3.04 -3.69
C LEU A 324 2.02 3.53 -2.26
N GLY A 325 1.83 4.83 -1.94
CA GLY A 325 2.25 5.45 -0.67
C GLY A 325 1.76 4.74 0.59
N LEU A 326 0.45 4.80 0.84
CA LEU A 326 -0.19 4.17 2.00
C LEU A 326 0.11 2.66 2.06
N ASN A 327 0.00 1.98 0.92
CA ASN A 327 0.22 0.53 0.82
C ASN A 327 1.64 0.15 1.22
N THR A 328 2.64 0.90 0.77
CA THR A 328 4.05 0.68 1.16
C THR A 328 4.23 0.88 2.66
N GLY A 329 3.62 1.91 3.25
CA GLY A 329 3.69 2.16 4.70
C GLY A 329 3.03 1.07 5.56
N ILE A 330 1.93 0.46 5.10
CA ILE A 330 1.31 -0.70 5.77
C ILE A 330 2.23 -1.92 5.68
N GLN A 331 2.86 -2.14 4.52
CA GLN A 331 3.82 -3.23 4.33
C GLN A 331 5.09 -3.05 5.18
N ASP A 332 5.54 -1.82 5.40
CA ASP A 332 6.66 -1.52 6.31
C ASP A 332 6.32 -1.94 7.74
N ALA A 333 5.13 -1.54 8.22
CA ALA A 333 4.63 -1.92 9.53
C ALA A 333 4.52 -3.45 9.69
N HIS A 334 4.02 -4.14 8.66
CA HIS A 334 3.88 -5.59 8.65
C HIS A 334 5.25 -6.30 8.71
N ASN A 335 6.24 -5.81 7.97
CA ASN A 335 7.60 -6.34 8.00
C ASN A 335 8.27 -6.12 9.36
N LEU A 336 8.06 -4.95 9.97
CA LEU A 336 8.71 -4.58 11.22
C LEU A 336 8.12 -5.27 12.45
N ALA A 337 6.79 -5.44 12.51
CA ALA A 337 6.10 -5.91 13.71
C ALA A 337 6.58 -7.29 14.20
N TRP A 338 6.75 -8.26 13.30
CA TRP A 338 7.21 -9.60 13.69
C TRP A 338 8.68 -9.64 14.12
N LYS A 339 9.52 -8.79 13.53
CA LYS A 339 10.94 -8.66 13.88
C LYS A 339 11.08 -8.09 15.29
N LEU A 340 10.33 -7.02 15.57
CA LEU A 340 10.26 -6.44 16.92
C LEU A 340 9.79 -7.48 17.94
N ALA A 341 8.73 -8.23 17.64
CA ALA A 341 8.24 -9.29 18.53
C ALA A 341 9.31 -10.37 18.79
N ALA A 342 9.98 -10.86 17.74
CA ALA A 342 11.03 -11.87 17.88
C ALA A 342 12.20 -11.40 18.74
N VAL A 343 12.63 -10.14 18.60
CA VAL A 343 13.73 -9.57 19.40
C VAL A 343 13.30 -9.29 20.83
N LEU A 344 12.11 -8.72 21.04
CA LEU A 344 11.60 -8.39 22.38
C LEU A 344 11.33 -9.64 23.23
N ASP A 345 10.94 -10.75 22.61
CA ASP A 345 10.79 -12.05 23.27
C ASP A 345 12.12 -12.80 23.47
N GLY A 346 13.25 -12.24 23.01
CA GLY A 346 14.57 -12.89 23.07
C GLY A 346 14.73 -14.08 22.13
N ARG A 347 13.84 -14.24 21.15
CA ARG A 347 13.88 -15.31 20.14
C ARG A 347 14.86 -15.03 19.00
N ALA A 348 15.19 -13.76 18.78
CA ALA A 348 16.17 -13.26 17.81
C ALA A 348 17.10 -12.22 18.45
N THR A 349 18.25 -11.97 17.82
CA THR A 349 19.14 -10.87 18.23
C THR A 349 18.72 -9.54 17.59
N ASP A 350 19.21 -8.42 18.13
CA ASP A 350 18.90 -7.07 17.63
C ASP A 350 19.27 -6.87 16.14
N ALA A 351 20.22 -7.66 15.62
CA ALA A 351 20.61 -7.66 14.22
C ALA A 351 19.45 -8.02 13.27
N LEU A 352 18.46 -8.79 13.72
CA LEU A 352 17.26 -9.07 12.94
C LEU A 352 16.53 -7.78 12.54
N ILE A 353 16.55 -6.75 13.39
CA ILE A 353 15.90 -5.47 13.09
C ILE A 353 16.63 -4.73 11.95
N ASP A 354 17.94 -4.92 11.75
CA ASP A 354 18.68 -4.29 10.65
C ASP A 354 18.20 -4.77 9.27
N THR A 355 17.67 -5.99 9.20
CA THR A 355 17.07 -6.53 7.98
C THR A 355 15.83 -5.73 7.53
N TYR A 356 15.19 -4.94 8.39
CA TYR A 356 14.09 -4.05 7.99
C TYR A 356 14.54 -3.05 6.93
N GLU A 357 15.68 -2.40 7.11
CA GLU A 357 16.21 -1.45 6.13
C GLU A 357 16.64 -2.16 4.85
N ALA A 358 17.38 -3.27 4.99
CA ALA A 358 17.86 -4.07 3.87
C ALA A 358 16.71 -4.56 2.96
N GLU A 359 15.58 -4.92 3.56
CA GLU A 359 14.40 -5.43 2.86
C GLU A 359 13.51 -4.30 2.32
N ARG A 360 13.18 -3.30 3.14
CA ARG A 360 12.10 -2.33 2.81
C ARG A 360 12.58 -1.10 2.08
N ARG A 361 13.80 -0.63 2.31
CA ARG A 361 14.29 0.57 1.64
C ARG A 361 14.44 0.40 0.12
N PRO A 362 14.93 -0.74 -0.42
CA PRO A 362 14.92 -0.99 -1.87
C PRO A 362 13.51 -0.99 -2.47
N VAL A 363 12.53 -1.57 -1.78
CA VAL A 363 11.12 -1.55 -2.21
C VAL A 363 10.56 -0.12 -2.21
N GLY A 364 10.84 0.64 -1.14
CA GLY A 364 10.47 2.06 -1.06
C GLY A 364 11.06 2.88 -2.21
N ARG A 365 12.33 2.61 -2.60
CA ARG A 365 12.97 3.23 -3.76
C ARG A 365 12.26 2.87 -5.06
N GLU A 366 12.03 1.58 -5.32
CA GLU A 366 11.36 1.13 -6.55
C GLU A 366 9.97 1.77 -6.67
N ASN A 367 9.20 1.83 -5.58
CA ASN A 367 7.88 2.44 -5.57
C ASN A 367 7.94 3.95 -5.85
N VAL A 368 8.85 4.69 -5.22
CA VAL A 368 9.06 6.13 -5.49
C VAL A 368 9.42 6.35 -6.96
N ASP A 369 10.39 5.61 -7.49
CA ASP A 369 10.85 5.74 -8.87
C ASP A 369 9.72 5.40 -9.86
N TRP A 370 8.94 4.35 -9.58
CA TRP A 370 7.81 3.94 -10.41
C TRP A 370 6.67 4.95 -10.40
N ALA A 371 6.32 5.49 -9.22
CA ALA A 371 5.31 6.53 -9.09
C ALA A 371 5.70 7.82 -9.84
N VAL A 372 6.98 8.21 -9.81
CA VAL A 372 7.50 9.32 -10.62
C VAL A 372 7.39 9.02 -12.11
N SER A 373 7.80 7.83 -12.54
CA SER A 373 7.69 7.38 -13.94
C SER A 373 6.25 7.42 -14.45
N ALA A 374 5.30 6.89 -13.66
CA ALA A 374 3.88 6.90 -13.99
C ALA A 374 3.30 8.33 -14.05
N ALA A 375 3.70 9.22 -13.13
CA ALA A 375 3.26 10.61 -13.13
C ALA A 375 3.77 11.38 -14.38
N VAL A 376 5.03 11.19 -14.75
CA VAL A 376 5.62 11.78 -15.97
C VAL A 376 4.91 11.23 -17.21
N HIS A 377 4.65 9.93 -17.26
CA HIS A 377 3.97 9.30 -18.38
C HIS A 377 2.51 9.75 -18.53
N HIS A 378 1.81 10.01 -17.43
CA HIS A 378 0.47 10.60 -17.48
C HIS A 378 0.47 11.95 -18.22
N GLN A 379 1.50 12.78 -18.05
CA GLN A 379 1.63 14.02 -18.81
C GLN A 379 1.83 13.75 -20.32
N ALA A 380 2.57 12.70 -20.69
CA ALA A 380 2.72 12.31 -22.09
C ALA A 380 1.41 11.87 -22.74
N VAL A 381 0.53 11.18 -21.99
CA VAL A 381 -0.83 10.84 -22.43
C VAL A 381 -1.64 12.11 -22.71
N ILE A 382 -1.61 13.07 -21.79
CA ILE A 382 -2.31 14.36 -21.94
C ILE A 382 -1.79 15.14 -23.17
N ASP A 383 -0.48 15.13 -23.39
CA ASP A 383 0.14 15.79 -24.55
C ASP A 383 -0.25 15.10 -25.87
N ALA A 384 -0.33 13.75 -25.89
CA ALA A 384 -0.67 12.96 -27.07
C ALA A 384 -2.09 13.24 -27.60
N VAL A 385 -3.03 13.57 -26.71
CA VAL A 385 -4.42 13.93 -27.09
C VAL A 385 -4.59 15.43 -27.36
N GLY A 386 -3.50 16.21 -27.31
CA GLY A 386 -3.53 17.64 -27.60
C GLY A 386 -4.04 18.50 -26.45
N ALA A 387 -3.97 17.99 -25.21
CA ALA A 387 -4.44 18.64 -23.99
C ALA A 387 -3.30 19.00 -23.01
N GLY A 388 -2.05 18.99 -23.47
CA GLY A 388 -0.88 19.38 -22.67
C GLY A 388 -0.90 20.82 -22.19
N HIS A 389 -0.26 21.10 -21.05
CA HIS A 389 -0.04 22.47 -20.55
C HIS A 389 0.89 23.29 -21.46
N ASN A 390 1.72 22.61 -22.25
CA ASN A 390 2.59 23.20 -23.27
C ASN A 390 1.85 23.67 -24.54
N ILE A 391 0.57 23.32 -24.70
CA ILE A 391 -0.23 23.71 -25.88
C ILE A 391 -0.90 25.06 -25.61
N PRO A 392 -0.68 26.09 -26.45
CA PRO A 392 -1.33 27.38 -26.29
C PRO A 392 -2.86 27.26 -26.30
N ALA A 393 -3.56 27.97 -25.40
CA ALA A 393 -5.02 27.91 -25.25
C ALA A 393 -5.78 28.05 -26.57
N GLY A 394 -5.35 28.99 -27.44
CA GLY A 394 -5.97 29.20 -28.76
C GLY A 394 -5.82 28.05 -29.76
N ARG A 395 -4.98 27.05 -29.50
CA ARG A 395 -4.78 25.87 -30.35
C ARG A 395 -5.36 24.58 -29.76
N ARG A 396 -5.68 24.56 -28.45
CA ARG A 396 -6.14 23.36 -27.74
C ARG A 396 -7.46 22.84 -28.28
N ARG A 397 -8.45 23.73 -28.44
CA ARG A 397 -9.72 23.43 -29.10
C ARG A 397 -9.52 22.77 -30.46
N GLN A 398 -8.71 23.39 -31.32
CA GLN A 398 -8.41 22.86 -32.66
C GLN A 398 -7.78 21.46 -32.62
N ARG A 399 -6.89 21.19 -31.64
CA ARG A 399 -6.26 19.88 -31.48
C ARG A 399 -7.27 18.81 -31.06
N LEU A 400 -8.17 19.12 -30.13
CA LEU A 400 -9.22 18.20 -29.71
C LEU A 400 -10.29 18.00 -30.80
N GLU A 401 -10.64 19.04 -31.56
CA GLU A 401 -11.47 18.90 -32.76
C GLU A 401 -10.84 17.92 -33.76
N ALA A 402 -9.53 18.02 -34.01
CA ALA A 402 -8.80 17.08 -34.86
C ALA A 402 -8.76 15.65 -34.28
N TYR A 403 -8.67 15.51 -32.95
CA TYR A 403 -8.74 14.20 -32.27
C TYR A 403 -10.11 13.53 -32.50
N PHE A 404 -11.18 14.30 -32.51
CA PHE A 404 -12.56 13.83 -32.68
C PHE A 404 -13.08 13.87 -34.12
N ASP A 405 -12.23 14.27 -35.07
CA ASP A 405 -12.58 14.32 -36.49
C ASP A 405 -12.89 12.89 -37.01
N PRO A 406 -14.04 12.66 -37.68
CA PRO A 406 -14.40 11.34 -38.20
C PRO A 406 -13.67 10.96 -39.49
N SER A 407 -12.79 11.81 -40.01
CA SER A 407 -12.00 11.55 -41.22
C SER A 407 -10.85 10.54 -40.97
N PRO A 408 -10.27 9.97 -42.04
CA PRO A 408 -9.09 9.11 -41.94
C PRO A 408 -7.88 9.77 -41.22
N LEU A 409 -7.79 11.10 -41.25
CA LEU A 409 -6.76 11.83 -40.51
C LEU A 409 -7.04 11.79 -38.99
N GLY A 410 -8.29 11.96 -38.58
CA GLY A 410 -8.70 11.82 -37.18
C GLY A 410 -8.51 10.39 -36.66
N ASP A 411 -8.79 9.38 -37.48
CA ASP A 411 -8.46 7.97 -37.18
C ASP A 411 -6.96 7.79 -36.91
N THR A 412 -6.10 8.41 -37.73
CA THR A 412 -4.64 8.37 -37.55
C THR A 412 -4.21 9.06 -36.25
N VAL A 413 -4.84 10.18 -35.87
CA VAL A 413 -4.57 10.88 -34.62
C VAL A 413 -4.93 10.00 -33.42
N ARG A 414 -6.13 9.39 -33.42
CA ARG A 414 -6.57 8.50 -32.34
C ARG A 414 -5.71 7.25 -32.23
N ALA A 415 -5.35 6.63 -33.36
CA ALA A 415 -4.47 5.45 -33.37
C ALA A 415 -3.10 5.75 -32.74
N ARG A 416 -2.50 6.90 -33.05
CA ARG A 416 -1.23 7.32 -32.42
C ARG A 416 -1.35 7.58 -30.92
N ALA A 417 -2.44 8.21 -30.49
CA ALA A 417 -2.70 8.41 -29.07
C ALA A 417 -2.92 7.09 -28.34
N LEU A 418 -3.59 6.12 -29.00
CA LEU A 418 -3.85 4.81 -28.44
C LEU A 418 -2.55 4.05 -28.11
N GLU A 419 -1.52 4.14 -28.95
CA GLU A 419 -0.18 3.60 -28.64
C GLU A 419 0.38 4.15 -27.31
N ILE A 420 0.17 5.44 -27.04
CA ILE A 420 0.59 6.08 -25.78
C ILE A 420 -0.29 5.60 -24.61
N PHE A 421 -1.60 5.49 -24.80
CA PHE A 421 -2.51 4.92 -23.79
C PHE A 421 -2.16 3.45 -23.46
N HIS A 422 -1.79 2.63 -24.43
CA HIS A 422 -1.35 1.25 -24.19
C HIS A 422 -0.16 1.17 -23.23
N THR A 423 0.71 2.18 -23.21
CA THR A 423 1.81 2.25 -22.24
C THR A 423 1.39 2.86 -20.90
N HIS A 424 0.22 3.50 -20.80
CA HIS A 424 -0.29 4.01 -19.52
C HIS A 424 -0.69 2.91 -18.54
N ARG A 425 -0.83 1.66 -18.99
CA ARG A 425 -1.06 0.50 -18.11
C ARG A 425 -0.03 0.34 -16.99
N GLY A 426 1.20 0.84 -17.16
CA GLY A 426 2.20 0.88 -16.08
C GLY A 426 1.82 1.78 -14.90
N GLY A 427 0.79 2.62 -15.04
CA GLY A 427 0.27 3.46 -13.97
C GLY A 427 -0.97 2.90 -13.25
N CYS A 428 -1.64 1.91 -13.84
CA CYS A 428 -2.97 1.48 -13.39
C CYS A 428 -3.25 -0.03 -13.51
N GLN A 429 -2.31 -0.83 -14.03
CA GLN A 429 -2.42 -2.28 -14.19
C GLN A 429 -1.16 -3.01 -13.68
N SER A 430 -0.39 -2.38 -12.79
CA SER A 430 0.93 -2.86 -12.37
C SER A 430 0.87 -3.90 -11.23
N LEU A 431 0.17 -5.01 -11.46
CA LEU A 431 0.00 -6.10 -10.47
C LEU A 431 1.33 -6.56 -9.85
N ASP A 432 2.38 -6.64 -10.66
CA ASP A 432 3.70 -7.09 -10.21
C ASP A 432 4.39 -6.10 -9.26
N MET A 433 4.05 -4.80 -9.33
CA MET A 433 4.48 -3.83 -8.30
C MET A 433 3.76 -4.06 -6.97
N GLU A 434 2.52 -4.56 -7.00
CA GLU A 434 1.72 -4.76 -5.79
C GLU A 434 2.15 -6.00 -5.01
N VAL A 435 2.30 -7.14 -5.70
CA VAL A 435 2.52 -8.46 -5.07
C VAL A 435 3.80 -9.19 -5.52
N GLY A 436 4.49 -8.68 -6.54
CA GLY A 436 5.66 -9.30 -7.15
C GLY A 436 7.01 -8.75 -6.68
N PHE A 437 7.03 -7.75 -5.80
CA PHE A 437 8.28 -7.32 -5.17
C PHE A 437 8.85 -8.43 -4.27
N HIS A 438 10.16 -8.41 -4.07
CA HIS A 438 10.86 -9.39 -3.27
C HIS A 438 12.05 -8.78 -2.54
N TYR A 439 12.54 -9.49 -1.54
CA TYR A 439 13.73 -9.14 -0.80
C TYR A 439 14.94 -9.88 -1.39
N GLU A 440 15.98 -9.14 -1.77
CA GLU A 440 17.23 -9.74 -2.23
C GLU A 440 18.17 -10.09 -1.08
N ASP A 441 18.02 -9.41 0.04
CA ASP A 441 18.83 -9.56 1.24
C ASP A 441 17.96 -9.33 2.49
N GLY A 442 18.44 -9.74 3.66
CA GLY A 442 17.76 -9.61 4.94
C GLY A 442 17.54 -10.95 5.65
N ALA A 443 16.40 -11.11 6.32
CA ALA A 443 16.07 -12.29 7.10
C ALA A 443 15.60 -13.45 6.20
N LEU A 444 16.52 -13.96 5.37
CA LEU A 444 16.33 -15.04 4.41
C LEU A 444 17.65 -15.78 4.17
N VAL A 445 17.57 -16.98 3.60
CA VAL A 445 18.73 -17.76 3.14
C VAL A 445 18.60 -17.99 1.64
N PRO A 446 19.47 -17.38 0.80
CA PRO A 446 19.46 -17.60 -0.64
C PRO A 446 19.70 -19.07 -0.99
N ASP A 447 18.95 -19.57 -1.98
CA ASP A 447 19.10 -20.94 -2.50
C ASP A 447 19.95 -21.00 -3.79
N GLY A 448 20.53 -19.87 -4.20
CA GLY A 448 21.36 -19.75 -5.40
C GLY A 448 20.57 -19.67 -6.71
N SER A 449 19.23 -19.71 -6.68
CA SER A 449 18.40 -19.55 -7.87
C SER A 449 18.26 -18.07 -8.28
N GLU A 450 18.11 -17.83 -9.58
CA GLU A 450 17.82 -16.50 -10.11
C GLU A 450 16.34 -16.12 -9.90
N ALA A 451 16.07 -14.84 -9.65
CA ALA A 451 14.71 -14.34 -9.59
C ALA A 451 14.07 -14.37 -11.00
N PRO A 452 12.76 -14.64 -11.13
CA PRO A 452 12.07 -14.58 -12.41
C PRO A 452 12.22 -13.18 -13.06
N ALA A 453 12.38 -13.16 -14.38
CA ALA A 453 12.45 -11.90 -15.12
C ALA A 453 11.11 -11.14 -15.02
N ARG A 454 11.16 -9.90 -14.53
CA ARG A 454 10.00 -9.02 -14.43
C ARG A 454 9.83 -8.21 -15.73
N VAL A 455 8.65 -8.26 -16.34
CA VAL A 455 8.37 -7.51 -17.58
C VAL A 455 8.49 -6.00 -17.36
N PRO A 456 8.94 -5.19 -18.35
CA PRO A 456 9.20 -3.77 -18.15
C PRO A 456 7.99 -2.96 -17.65
N MET A 457 6.77 -3.35 -18.04
CA MET A 457 5.52 -2.65 -17.69
C MET A 457 4.94 -3.07 -16.33
N ARG A 458 5.53 -4.08 -15.68
CA ARG A 458 5.11 -4.60 -14.36
C ARG A 458 3.63 -5.01 -14.28
N ASN A 459 3.03 -5.37 -15.40
CA ASN A 459 1.63 -5.77 -15.48
C ASN A 459 1.42 -7.29 -15.37
N GLU A 460 2.50 -8.08 -15.31
CA GLU A 460 2.46 -9.53 -15.21
C GLU A 460 3.24 -9.98 -13.97
N HIS A 461 2.55 -10.64 -13.04
CA HIS A 461 3.16 -11.26 -11.87
C HIS A 461 3.48 -12.73 -12.15
N VAL A 462 4.70 -13.15 -11.83
CA VAL A 462 5.14 -14.56 -11.93
C VAL A 462 5.30 -15.13 -10.51
N PRO A 463 4.39 -16.03 -10.07
CA PRO A 463 4.52 -16.66 -8.76
C PRO A 463 5.78 -17.51 -8.67
N THR A 464 6.50 -17.41 -7.54
CA THR A 464 7.67 -18.24 -7.24
C THR A 464 7.86 -18.38 -5.74
N SER A 465 8.40 -19.51 -5.30
CA SER A 465 8.76 -19.77 -3.91
C SER A 465 10.24 -19.49 -3.60
N ARG A 466 10.94 -18.71 -4.44
CA ARG A 466 12.33 -18.32 -4.20
C ARG A 466 12.43 -17.56 -2.87
N PRO A 467 13.44 -17.82 -2.02
CA PRO A 467 13.69 -17.02 -0.82
C PRO A 467 13.66 -15.51 -1.13
N GLY A 468 13.00 -14.76 -0.24
CA GLY A 468 12.71 -13.34 -0.38
C GLY A 468 11.42 -13.00 -1.11
N HIS A 469 10.79 -13.94 -1.84
CA HIS A 469 9.51 -13.70 -2.49
C HIS A 469 8.34 -14.01 -1.55
N ARG A 470 7.21 -13.35 -1.79
CA ARG A 470 5.92 -13.69 -1.18
C ARG A 470 5.56 -15.15 -1.50
N LEU A 471 5.09 -15.90 -0.51
CA LEU A 471 4.58 -17.26 -0.67
C LEU A 471 3.52 -17.28 -1.80
N PRO A 472 3.68 -18.14 -2.83
CA PRO A 472 2.70 -18.21 -3.90
C PRO A 472 1.29 -18.53 -3.40
N HIS A 473 0.31 -17.77 -3.89
CA HIS A 473 -1.09 -18.09 -3.67
C HIS A 473 -1.47 -19.35 -4.43
N ALA A 474 -2.09 -20.30 -3.73
CA ALA A 474 -2.88 -21.36 -4.31
C ALA A 474 -4.09 -21.65 -3.41
N TRP A 475 -5.16 -22.16 -4.01
CA TRP A 475 -6.32 -22.60 -3.25
C TRP A 475 -6.11 -24.04 -2.78
N ILE A 476 -6.14 -24.24 -1.47
CA ILE A 476 -6.07 -25.55 -0.83
C ILE A 476 -7.35 -25.80 -0.04
N THR A 477 -7.60 -27.05 0.31
CA THR A 477 -8.77 -27.42 1.12
C THR A 477 -8.37 -28.17 2.38
N ARG A 478 -9.06 -27.90 3.48
CA ARG A 478 -8.95 -28.64 4.74
C ARG A 478 -10.33 -28.82 5.33
N ASP A 479 -10.70 -30.05 5.67
CA ASP A 479 -12.00 -30.38 6.24
C ASP A 479 -13.19 -29.81 5.44
N GLY A 480 -13.07 -29.80 4.11
CA GLY A 480 -14.09 -29.23 3.20
C GLY A 480 -14.11 -27.71 3.08
N ARG A 481 -13.30 -26.98 3.86
CA ARG A 481 -13.13 -25.53 3.77
C ARG A 481 -12.02 -25.17 2.78
N ARG A 482 -12.30 -24.24 1.87
CA ARG A 482 -11.31 -23.66 0.94
C ARG A 482 -10.52 -22.55 1.64
N LEU A 483 -9.20 -22.56 1.47
CA LEU A 483 -8.24 -21.65 2.08
C LEU A 483 -7.18 -21.25 1.06
N SER A 484 -6.59 -20.07 1.23
CA SER A 484 -5.35 -19.70 0.56
C SER A 484 -4.16 -20.36 1.25
N THR A 485 -3.11 -20.70 0.51
CA THR A 485 -1.78 -20.95 1.09
C THR A 485 -1.31 -19.81 1.99
N LEU A 486 -1.65 -18.56 1.68
CA LEU A 486 -1.33 -17.41 2.54
C LEU A 486 -2.06 -17.45 3.89
N ASP A 487 -3.25 -18.05 3.94
CA ASP A 487 -4.04 -18.14 5.18
C ASP A 487 -3.39 -19.07 6.21
N THR A 488 -2.39 -19.87 5.82
CA THR A 488 -1.70 -20.81 6.73
C THR A 488 -0.61 -20.17 7.57
N THR A 489 -0.29 -18.90 7.32
CA THR A 489 0.79 -18.16 8.00
C THR A 489 0.32 -17.34 9.21
N GLY A 490 -1.00 -17.07 9.32
CA GLY A 490 -1.59 -16.26 10.39
C GLY A 490 -1.52 -16.93 11.76
N GLY A 491 -1.15 -16.17 12.80
CA GLY A 491 -1.15 -16.61 14.20
C GLY A 491 0.03 -17.50 14.63
N THR A 492 1.05 -17.63 13.77
CA THR A 492 2.26 -18.44 14.01
C THR A 492 3.51 -17.58 13.91
N ASP A 493 4.63 -18.05 14.45
CA ASP A 493 5.92 -17.36 14.28
C ASP A 493 6.57 -17.72 12.95
N PHE A 494 6.39 -18.95 12.47
CA PHE A 494 6.86 -19.40 11.16
C PHE A 494 5.96 -20.53 10.67
N THR A 495 5.94 -20.75 9.36
CA THR A 495 5.24 -21.87 8.74
C THR A 495 6.21 -22.67 7.87
N LEU A 496 6.27 -23.98 8.07
CA LEU A 496 6.94 -24.92 7.18
C LEU A 496 5.92 -25.56 6.25
N VAL A 497 6.04 -25.31 4.96
CA VAL A 497 5.18 -25.93 3.94
C VAL A 497 5.95 -27.08 3.26
N THR A 498 5.35 -28.27 3.21
CA THR A 498 5.92 -29.44 2.53
C THR A 498 4.79 -30.27 1.91
N SER A 499 5.11 -31.38 1.25
CA SER A 499 4.10 -32.27 0.69
C SER A 499 3.45 -33.15 1.76
N GLY A 500 2.35 -33.82 1.40
CA GLY A 500 1.76 -34.88 2.22
C GLY A 500 2.70 -36.04 2.58
N ARG A 501 3.82 -36.22 1.86
CA ARG A 501 4.87 -37.21 2.16
C ARG A 501 5.99 -36.68 3.06
N GLY A 502 5.97 -35.39 3.41
CA GLY A 502 7.03 -34.70 4.16
C GLY A 502 7.10 -35.01 5.68
N THR A 503 6.91 -36.26 6.10
CA THR A 503 6.95 -36.63 7.53
C THR A 503 8.30 -36.31 8.18
N ALA A 504 9.41 -36.53 7.47
CA ALA A 504 10.75 -36.20 7.99
C ALA A 504 10.91 -34.69 8.27
N TRP A 505 10.37 -33.84 7.40
CA TRP A 505 10.32 -32.40 7.61
C TRP A 505 9.46 -32.02 8.82
N ALA A 506 8.31 -32.66 9.00
CA ALA A 506 7.43 -32.40 10.14
C ALA A 506 8.09 -32.76 11.49
N GLU A 507 8.79 -33.89 11.55
CA GLU A 507 9.53 -34.31 12.74
C GLU A 507 10.73 -33.39 13.04
N ALA A 508 11.47 -32.99 12.00
CA ALA A 508 12.55 -32.02 12.13
C ALA A 508 12.06 -30.65 12.60
N ALA A 509 10.94 -30.18 12.05
CA ALA A 509 10.29 -28.94 12.45
C ALA A 509 9.95 -28.92 13.94
N ALA A 510 9.42 -30.00 14.50
CA ALA A 510 9.09 -30.08 15.92
C ALA A 510 10.33 -29.90 16.80
N ARG A 511 11.46 -30.53 16.44
CA ARG A 511 12.73 -30.42 17.20
C ARG A 511 13.36 -29.04 17.06
N VAL A 512 13.32 -28.44 15.87
CA VAL A 512 13.83 -27.08 15.63
C VAL A 512 12.96 -26.03 16.33
N ALA A 513 11.63 -26.21 16.34
CA ALA A 513 10.72 -25.32 17.06
C ALA A 513 11.03 -25.26 18.55
N GLU A 514 11.28 -26.41 19.19
CA GLU A 514 11.73 -26.49 20.59
C GLU A 514 13.08 -25.79 20.78
N LYS A 515 14.06 -26.11 19.93
CA LYS A 515 15.42 -25.56 20.00
C LYS A 515 15.46 -24.02 19.91
N PHE A 516 14.67 -23.42 19.02
CA PHE A 516 14.62 -21.98 18.84
C PHE A 516 13.54 -21.29 19.67
N SER A 517 12.68 -22.06 20.35
CA SER A 517 11.52 -21.56 21.11
C SER A 517 10.58 -20.72 20.26
N VAL A 518 10.25 -21.23 19.07
CA VAL A 518 9.35 -20.59 18.09
C VAL A 518 8.09 -21.42 17.86
N ARG A 519 6.97 -20.75 17.61
CA ARG A 519 5.73 -21.40 17.15
C ARG A 519 5.84 -21.68 15.64
N LEU A 520 6.32 -22.86 15.29
CA LEU A 520 6.42 -23.33 13.91
C LEU A 520 5.21 -24.21 13.55
N ALA A 521 4.34 -23.72 12.68
CA ALA A 521 3.30 -24.53 12.08
C ALA A 521 3.86 -25.37 10.93
N VAL A 522 3.40 -26.61 10.80
CA VAL A 522 3.72 -27.48 9.65
C VAL A 522 2.46 -27.64 8.82
N VAL A 523 2.59 -27.39 7.51
CA VAL A 523 1.51 -27.42 6.52
C VAL A 523 1.91 -28.43 5.45
N ARG A 524 1.25 -29.58 5.45
CA ARG A 524 1.46 -30.65 4.47
C ARG A 524 0.34 -30.65 3.45
N ILE A 525 0.70 -30.35 2.21
CA ILE A 525 -0.24 -30.20 1.10
C ILE A 525 -0.12 -31.40 0.15
N GLY A 526 -1.24 -31.99 -0.24
CA GLY A 526 -1.32 -33.12 -1.18
C GLY A 526 -1.59 -34.46 -0.50
N ALA A 527 -1.41 -35.55 -1.24
CA ALA A 527 -1.77 -36.89 -0.77
C ALA A 527 -1.02 -37.28 0.52
N GLY A 528 -1.77 -37.59 1.59
CA GLY A 528 -1.23 -37.92 2.91
C GLY A 528 -1.05 -36.72 3.87
N GLY A 529 -1.25 -35.49 3.37
CA GLY A 529 -1.26 -34.27 4.16
C GLY A 529 -2.65 -33.90 4.69
N GLU A 530 -2.70 -32.95 5.62
CA GLU A 530 -3.95 -32.40 6.16
C GLU A 530 -4.60 -31.35 5.24
N TYR A 531 -3.88 -30.86 4.22
CA TYR A 531 -4.40 -29.99 3.18
C TYR A 531 -4.40 -30.71 1.83
N ALA A 532 -5.48 -30.58 1.07
CA ALA A 532 -5.58 -31.11 -0.29
C ALA A 532 -5.46 -30.00 -1.33
N ASP A 533 -4.60 -30.23 -2.33
CA ASP A 533 -4.49 -29.45 -3.57
C ASP A 533 -5.44 -30.06 -4.61
N VAL A 534 -6.68 -29.58 -4.64
CA VAL A 534 -7.76 -30.20 -5.41
C VAL A 534 -7.69 -29.88 -6.90
N ASP A 535 -7.23 -28.67 -7.24
CA ASP A 535 -7.13 -28.18 -8.62
C ASP A 535 -5.71 -28.25 -9.20
N GLY A 536 -4.72 -28.70 -8.42
CA GLY A 536 -3.32 -28.75 -8.82
C GLY A 536 -2.65 -27.37 -8.85
N GLY A 537 -3.32 -26.35 -8.30
CA GLY A 537 -2.82 -24.98 -8.27
C GLY A 537 -1.55 -24.85 -7.43
N TRP A 538 -1.45 -25.59 -6.31
CA TRP A 538 -0.25 -25.56 -5.48
C TRP A 538 0.93 -26.26 -6.17
N GLU A 539 0.72 -27.43 -6.77
CA GLU A 539 1.74 -28.15 -7.54
C GLU A 539 2.39 -27.26 -8.61
N ALA A 540 1.60 -26.43 -9.28
CA ALA A 540 2.06 -25.55 -10.34
C ALA A 540 3.01 -24.42 -9.87
N VAL A 541 2.93 -24.02 -8.59
CA VAL A 541 3.64 -22.82 -8.07
C VAL A 541 4.58 -23.10 -6.90
N ARG A 542 4.54 -24.30 -6.29
CA ARG A 542 5.29 -24.62 -5.06
C ARG A 542 6.80 -24.51 -5.21
N GLY A 543 7.35 -24.72 -6.41
CA GLY A 543 8.79 -24.60 -6.69
C GLY A 543 9.69 -25.56 -5.90
N ILE A 544 9.12 -26.65 -5.38
CA ILE A 544 9.79 -27.74 -4.66
C ILE A 544 9.25 -29.07 -5.18
N THR A 545 9.99 -30.17 -5.03
CA THR A 545 9.46 -31.51 -5.22
C THR A 545 8.70 -31.98 -3.97
N ASP A 546 8.08 -33.15 -4.06
CA ASP A 546 7.36 -33.75 -2.91
C ASP A 546 8.25 -33.96 -1.68
N ASP A 547 9.56 -34.08 -1.87
CA ASP A 547 10.51 -34.34 -0.78
C ASP A 547 11.17 -33.04 -0.29
N GLY A 548 10.80 -31.88 -0.84
CA GLY A 548 11.28 -30.56 -0.45
C GLY A 548 10.42 -29.85 0.61
N ALA A 549 10.82 -28.65 1.00
CA ALA A 549 10.10 -27.82 1.97
C ALA A 549 10.38 -26.31 1.81
N LEU A 550 9.45 -25.48 2.27
CA LEU A 550 9.53 -24.02 2.31
C LEU A 550 9.37 -23.54 3.74
N LEU A 551 10.31 -22.74 4.23
CA LEU A 551 10.16 -21.99 5.48
C LEU A 551 9.63 -20.59 5.16
N VAL A 552 8.48 -20.25 5.73
CA VAL A 552 7.75 -19.00 5.47
C VAL A 552 7.69 -18.17 6.76
N ARG A 553 7.99 -16.87 6.63
CA ARG A 553 8.00 -15.89 7.72
C ARG A 553 6.59 -15.42 8.08
N PRO A 554 6.40 -14.78 9.26
CA PRO A 554 5.12 -14.15 9.62
C PRO A 554 4.61 -13.16 8.60
N ASP A 555 5.51 -12.48 7.88
CA ASP A 555 5.13 -11.49 6.88
C ASP A 555 4.84 -12.08 5.48
N GLN A 556 4.65 -13.40 5.42
CA GLN A 556 4.30 -14.20 4.25
C GLN A 556 5.38 -14.31 3.17
N HIS A 557 6.62 -13.92 3.47
CA HIS A 557 7.74 -14.13 2.55
C HIS A 557 8.43 -15.46 2.84
N VAL A 558 8.92 -16.13 1.81
CA VAL A 558 9.71 -17.35 1.94
C VAL A 558 11.09 -16.96 2.48
N ALA A 559 11.43 -17.45 3.66
CA ALA A 559 12.75 -17.25 4.27
C ALA A 559 13.78 -18.25 3.72
N TRP A 560 13.38 -19.49 3.47
CA TRP A 560 14.28 -20.54 3.00
C TRP A 560 13.50 -21.59 2.18
N ARG A 561 14.19 -22.23 1.25
CA ARG A 561 13.65 -23.28 0.38
C ARG A 561 14.63 -24.43 0.25
N GLY A 562 14.18 -25.65 0.53
CA GLY A 562 14.81 -26.89 0.13
C GLY A 562 14.06 -27.49 -1.05
N THR A 563 14.68 -27.54 -2.23
CA THR A 563 14.00 -27.94 -3.48
C THR A 563 13.66 -29.41 -3.53
N ASP A 564 14.49 -30.27 -2.93
CA ASP A 564 14.47 -31.72 -3.08
C ASP A 564 14.70 -32.44 -1.74
N ALA A 565 14.78 -33.77 -1.82
CA ALA A 565 15.11 -34.63 -0.70
C ALA A 565 16.38 -34.15 0.04
N CYS A 566 16.27 -34.05 1.36
CA CYS A 566 17.35 -33.66 2.25
C CYS A 566 17.72 -34.85 3.14
N GLU A 567 19.02 -35.19 3.21
CA GLU A 567 19.50 -36.27 4.08
C GLU A 567 19.31 -35.95 5.56
N ASP A 568 19.46 -34.67 5.94
CA ASP A 568 19.26 -34.18 7.30
C ASP A 568 18.37 -32.91 7.35
N PRO A 569 17.04 -33.10 7.32
CA PRO A 569 16.07 -32.00 7.41
C PRO A 569 16.24 -31.12 8.67
N GLU A 570 16.67 -31.71 9.79
CA GLU A 570 16.82 -30.98 11.06
C GLU A 570 18.03 -30.05 11.04
N GLN A 571 19.15 -30.52 10.48
CA GLN A 571 20.33 -29.68 10.29
C GLN A 571 20.03 -28.53 9.32
N ALA A 572 19.36 -28.82 8.19
CA ALA A 572 18.98 -27.81 7.21
C ALA A 572 18.10 -26.72 7.82
N LEU A 573 17.03 -27.11 8.54
CA LEU A 573 16.16 -26.14 9.22
C LEU A 573 16.90 -25.40 10.34
N THR A 574 17.76 -26.07 11.10
CA THR A 574 18.58 -25.42 12.14
C THR A 574 19.41 -24.29 11.54
N GLN A 575 20.08 -24.53 10.40
CA GLN A 575 20.90 -23.54 9.72
C GLN A 575 20.04 -22.39 9.17
N ALA A 576 18.88 -22.70 8.60
CA ALA A 576 17.94 -21.70 8.11
C ALA A 576 17.47 -20.77 9.24
N PHE A 577 17.05 -21.33 10.39
CA PHE A 577 16.61 -20.54 11.54
C PHE A 577 17.75 -19.74 12.18
N ALA A 578 18.95 -20.30 12.28
CA ALA A 578 20.13 -19.58 12.79
C ALA A 578 20.41 -18.33 11.96
N ALA A 579 20.37 -18.44 10.62
CA ALA A 579 20.54 -17.30 9.73
C ALA A 579 19.37 -16.30 9.83
N VAL A 580 18.13 -16.78 9.73
CA VAL A 580 16.94 -15.90 9.71
C VAL A 580 16.71 -15.15 11.03
N LEU A 581 17.09 -15.74 12.17
CA LEU A 581 16.93 -15.13 13.49
C LEU A 581 18.22 -14.48 14.02
N GLU A 582 19.30 -14.50 13.23
CA GLU A 582 20.62 -13.97 13.60
C GLU A 582 21.14 -14.57 14.92
N ARG A 583 21.16 -15.93 15.01
CA ARG A 583 21.43 -16.70 16.24
C ARG A 583 22.48 -17.80 16.10
#